data_AF-A0A2E6KIU4-F1
#
_entry.id   AF-A0A2E6KIU4-F1
#
_cell.length_a   1.000
_cell.length_b   1.000
_cell.length_c   1.000
_cell.angle_alpha   90.00
_cell.angle_beta   90.00
_cell.angle_gamma   90.00
#
_symmetry.space_group_name_H-M   'P 1'
#
loop_
_entity.id
_entity.type
_entity.pdbx_description
1 polymer ?
#
loop_
_entity_poly.entity_id
_entity_poly.type
_entity_poly.pdbx_seq_one_letter_code
_entity_poly.pdbx_strand_id
1 'polypeptide(L)'
;MQNQKSNYFKNKSSRNLIILIILIIFIFIGVTSFLFLNLNSSSEQINKLDAEIDALRLTSLELKERAERVTNNFASGGGTVVRIFETKELGDVVKFEDYFSFDRYHLSYRSESKSEKAFNWDTKNRGRIVFDEFNFKLNAKTIDKYMSKPFDINSNSITMTGIAEVRFKFNVESLGELLPISKTGDVSEQAEFEIVKYKLVATDSGLGDANKFDNFDLTIMPNSVEAPSLYKAFGESETLTGELQFSEITIERSER
;
A
#
# COMPACT_ATOMS: atom_id res chain seq x y z
N MET A 1 -41.52 -96.88 -36.21
CA MET A 1 -40.36 -96.20 -35.60
C MET A 1 -39.79 -95.16 -36.58
N GLN A 2 -40.29 -93.92 -36.56
CA GLN A 2 -39.67 -92.79 -37.29
C GLN A 2 -40.34 -91.48 -36.82
N ASN A 3 -40.10 -91.04 -35.58
CA ASN A 3 -40.54 -89.69 -35.17
C ASN A 3 -39.80 -89.10 -33.95
N GLN A 4 -38.52 -89.43 -33.75
CA GLN A 4 -37.71 -88.81 -32.70
C GLN A 4 -36.51 -88.00 -33.21
N LYS A 5 -36.04 -88.21 -34.46
CA LYS A 5 -34.90 -87.46 -35.02
C LYS A 5 -35.27 -86.03 -35.46
N SER A 6 -36.49 -85.78 -35.94
CA SER A 6 -36.95 -84.47 -36.45
C SER A 6 -37.04 -83.37 -35.37
N ASN A 7 -37.60 -83.71 -34.20
CA ASN A 7 -37.71 -82.75 -33.08
C ASN A 7 -36.37 -82.42 -32.41
N TYR A 8 -35.38 -83.32 -32.52
CA TYR A 8 -34.05 -83.10 -31.93
C TYR A 8 -33.23 -82.05 -32.68
N PHE A 9 -33.32 -82.02 -34.02
CA PHE A 9 -32.63 -81.03 -34.85
C PHE A 9 -33.28 -79.64 -34.81
N LYS A 10 -34.62 -79.58 -34.72
CA LYS A 10 -35.37 -78.32 -34.62
C LYS A 10 -35.12 -77.60 -33.27
N ASN A 11 -35.05 -78.36 -32.17
CA ASN A 11 -34.71 -77.83 -30.83
C ASN A 11 -33.22 -77.48 -30.66
N LYS A 12 -32.32 -78.14 -31.39
CA LYS A 12 -30.87 -77.84 -31.35
C LYS A 12 -30.53 -76.56 -32.12
N SER A 13 -31.18 -76.33 -33.27
CA SER A 13 -31.02 -75.12 -34.07
C SER A 13 -31.59 -73.87 -33.35
N SER A 14 -32.77 -73.98 -32.75
CA SER A 14 -33.35 -72.88 -31.95
C SER A 14 -32.55 -72.57 -30.69
N ARG A 15 -31.98 -73.58 -30.02
CA ARG A 15 -31.06 -73.38 -28.89
C ARG A 15 -29.78 -72.63 -29.28
N ASN A 16 -29.16 -72.99 -30.41
CA ASN A 16 -27.97 -72.30 -30.89
C ASN A 16 -28.25 -70.83 -31.26
N LEU A 17 -29.42 -70.54 -31.83
CA LEU A 17 -29.86 -69.17 -32.13
C LEU A 17 -30.07 -68.34 -30.85
N ILE A 18 -30.69 -68.92 -29.82
CA ILE A 18 -30.88 -68.27 -28.52
C ILE A 18 -29.54 -67.97 -27.85
N ILE A 19 -28.59 -68.91 -27.88
CA ILE A 19 -27.24 -68.72 -27.33
C ILE A 19 -26.51 -67.58 -28.07
N LEU A 20 -26.63 -67.51 -29.40
CA LEU A 20 -26.05 -66.43 -30.20
C LEU A 20 -26.64 -65.06 -29.85
N ILE A 21 -27.96 -64.97 -29.69
CA ILE A 21 -28.64 -63.73 -29.30
C ILE A 21 -28.18 -63.28 -27.91
N ILE A 22 -28.08 -64.21 -26.95
CA ILE A 22 -27.56 -63.92 -25.60
C ILE A 22 -26.12 -63.41 -25.69
N LEU A 23 -25.26 -64.04 -26.50
CA LEU A 23 -23.88 -63.61 -26.71
C LEU A 23 -23.80 -62.18 -27.27
N ILE A 24 -24.64 -61.85 -28.26
CA ILE A 24 -24.69 -60.51 -28.86
C ILE A 24 -25.14 -59.48 -27.82
N ILE A 25 -26.13 -59.80 -26.98
CA ILE A 25 -26.57 -58.91 -25.90
C ILE A 25 -25.45 -58.67 -24.90
N PHE A 26 -24.70 -59.70 -24.50
CA PHE A 26 -23.55 -59.54 -23.60
C PHE A 26 -22.43 -58.69 -24.21
N ILE A 27 -22.14 -58.87 -25.50
CA ILE A 27 -21.17 -58.03 -26.22
C ILE A 27 -21.66 -56.57 -26.25
N PHE A 28 -22.94 -56.34 -26.55
CA PHE A 28 -23.51 -55.01 -26.60
C PHE A 28 -23.45 -54.32 -25.24
N ILE A 29 -23.79 -55.02 -24.15
CA ILE A 29 -23.68 -54.51 -22.78
C ILE A 29 -22.21 -54.19 -22.44
N GLY A 30 -21.27 -55.08 -22.80
CA GLY A 30 -19.84 -54.84 -22.56
C GLY A 30 -19.32 -53.58 -23.27
N VAL A 31 -19.72 -53.37 -24.53
CA VAL A 31 -19.34 -52.19 -25.32
C VAL A 31 -19.95 -50.92 -24.75
N THR A 32 -21.24 -50.92 -24.37
CA THR A 32 -21.89 -49.74 -23.79
C THR A 32 -21.32 -49.38 -22.42
N SER A 33 -21.02 -50.37 -21.56
CA SER A 33 -20.35 -50.13 -20.28
C SER A 33 -18.93 -49.57 -20.47
N PHE A 34 -18.15 -50.08 -21.43
CA PHE A 34 -16.81 -49.56 -21.73
C PHE A 34 -16.83 -48.11 -22.21
N LEU A 35 -17.75 -47.78 -23.13
CA LEU A 35 -17.92 -46.41 -23.63
C LEU A 35 -18.36 -45.44 -22.51
N PHE A 36 -19.28 -45.87 -21.65
CA PHE A 36 -19.75 -45.05 -20.53
C PHE A 36 -18.64 -44.76 -19.50
N LEU A 37 -17.82 -45.76 -19.16
CA LEU A 37 -16.68 -45.58 -18.26
C LEU A 37 -15.64 -44.61 -18.83
N ASN A 38 -15.31 -44.73 -20.12
CA ASN A 38 -14.38 -43.80 -20.76
C ASN A 38 -14.93 -42.37 -20.79
N LEU A 39 -16.20 -42.18 -21.15
CA LEU A 39 -16.85 -40.86 -21.16
C LEU A 39 -16.84 -40.20 -19.77
N ASN A 40 -17.14 -40.96 -18.72
CA ASN A 40 -17.09 -40.45 -17.34
C ASN A 40 -15.65 -40.13 -16.89
N SER A 41 -14.68 -40.96 -17.25
CA SER A 41 -13.27 -40.67 -16.94
C SER A 41 -12.77 -39.42 -17.66
N SER A 42 -13.19 -39.20 -18.91
CA SER A 42 -12.86 -38.00 -19.68
C SER A 42 -13.57 -36.76 -19.13
N SER A 43 -14.83 -36.86 -18.70
CA SER A 43 -15.55 -35.73 -18.11
C SER A 43 -14.96 -35.33 -16.75
N GLU A 44 -14.56 -36.29 -15.92
CA GLU A 44 -13.82 -36.01 -14.67
C GLU A 44 -12.48 -35.31 -14.94
N GLN A 45 -11.74 -35.74 -15.97
CA GLN A 45 -10.49 -35.08 -16.36
C GLN A 45 -10.72 -33.65 -16.85
N ILE A 46 -11.76 -33.42 -17.67
CA ILE A 46 -12.13 -32.08 -18.15
C ILE A 46 -12.50 -31.17 -16.97
N ASN A 47 -13.35 -31.64 -16.05
CA ASN A 47 -13.74 -30.87 -14.88
C ASN A 47 -12.55 -30.51 -13.98
N LYS A 48 -11.59 -31.44 -13.85
CA LYS A 48 -10.36 -31.19 -13.09
C LYS A 48 -9.46 -30.15 -13.78
N LEU A 49 -9.33 -30.22 -15.10
CA LEU A 49 -8.58 -29.24 -15.90
C LEU A 49 -9.22 -27.86 -15.83
N ASP A 50 -10.55 -27.75 -15.89
CA ASP A 50 -11.26 -26.49 -15.76
C ASP A 50 -11.04 -25.86 -14.37
N ALA A 51 -11.12 -26.66 -13.30
CA ALA A 51 -10.82 -26.20 -11.95
C ALA A 51 -9.37 -25.72 -11.78
N GLU A 52 -8.42 -26.41 -12.42
CA GLU A 52 -7.00 -26.02 -12.42
C GLU A 52 -6.78 -24.73 -13.21
N ILE A 53 -7.43 -24.56 -14.37
CA ILE A 53 -7.40 -23.32 -15.16
C ILE A 53 -7.96 -22.14 -14.34
N ASP A 54 -9.07 -22.33 -13.63
CA ASP A 54 -9.66 -21.28 -12.80
C ASP A 54 -8.76 -20.92 -11.61
N ALA A 55 -8.15 -21.91 -10.96
CA ALA A 55 -7.16 -21.67 -9.90
C ALA A 55 -5.92 -20.92 -10.43
N LEU A 56 -5.42 -21.26 -11.62
CA LEU A 56 -4.31 -20.56 -12.26
C LEU A 56 -4.68 -19.13 -12.66
N ARG A 57 -5.91 -18.91 -13.16
CA ARG A 57 -6.42 -17.57 -13.46
C ARG A 57 -6.49 -16.70 -12.21
N LEU A 58 -7.03 -17.22 -11.12
CA LEU A 58 -7.08 -16.52 -9.82
C LEU A 58 -5.66 -16.17 -9.33
N THR A 59 -4.75 -17.14 -9.38
CA THR A 59 -3.35 -16.94 -8.98
C THR A 59 -2.68 -15.88 -9.85
N SER A 60 -2.91 -15.90 -11.17
CA SER A 60 -2.38 -14.90 -12.10
C SER A 60 -2.90 -13.49 -11.81
N LEU A 61 -4.20 -13.35 -11.50
CA LEU A 61 -4.79 -12.08 -11.09
C LEU A 61 -4.18 -11.58 -9.78
N GLU A 62 -4.04 -12.43 -8.77
CA GLU A 62 -3.39 -12.07 -7.52
C GLU A 62 -1.92 -11.64 -7.71
N LEU A 63 -1.18 -12.36 -8.57
CA LEU A 63 0.21 -12.00 -8.89
C LEU A 63 0.28 -10.68 -9.65
N LYS A 64 -0.62 -10.43 -10.60
CA LYS A 64 -0.71 -9.18 -11.33
C LYS A 64 -0.99 -8.02 -10.36
N GLU A 65 -1.96 -8.16 -9.48
CA GLU A 65 -2.31 -7.14 -8.48
C GLU A 65 -1.14 -6.88 -7.51
N ARG A 66 -0.43 -7.94 -7.09
CA ARG A 66 0.80 -7.80 -6.27
C ARG A 66 1.92 -7.12 -7.04
N ALA A 67 2.13 -7.48 -8.30
CA ALA A 67 3.16 -6.89 -9.14
C ALA A 67 2.88 -5.40 -9.35
N GLU A 68 1.65 -5.02 -9.70
CA GLU A 68 1.22 -3.63 -9.82
C GLU A 68 1.48 -2.88 -8.50
N ARG A 69 1.04 -3.42 -7.35
CA ARG A 69 1.33 -2.84 -6.02
C ARG A 69 2.83 -2.60 -5.77
N VAL A 70 3.69 -3.43 -6.33
CA VAL A 70 5.15 -3.38 -6.16
C VAL A 70 5.85 -2.51 -7.21
N THR A 71 5.29 -2.33 -8.41
CA THR A 71 5.99 -1.65 -9.52
C THR A 71 5.47 -0.26 -9.82
N ASN A 72 4.18 0.01 -9.60
CA ASN A 72 3.59 1.27 -10.07
C ASN A 72 3.66 2.36 -9.01
N ASN A 73 3.90 3.59 -9.48
CA ASN A 73 3.81 4.80 -8.69
C ASN A 73 2.35 5.25 -8.69
N PHE A 74 1.56 4.81 -7.72
CA PHE A 74 0.13 5.12 -7.65
C PHE A 74 -0.16 6.48 -7.02
N ALA A 75 0.84 7.21 -6.54
CA ALA A 75 0.65 8.53 -5.95
C ALA A 75 1.89 9.42 -6.05
N SER A 76 1.69 10.66 -6.42
CA SER A 76 2.72 11.69 -6.31
C SER A 76 2.09 13.00 -5.90
N GLY A 77 2.86 13.85 -5.25
CA GLY A 77 2.41 15.19 -4.99
C GLY A 77 3.54 16.13 -4.68
N GLY A 78 3.24 17.42 -4.81
CA GLY A 78 4.14 18.48 -4.44
C GLY A 78 3.38 19.79 -4.28
N GLY A 79 3.89 20.66 -3.42
CA GLY A 79 3.22 21.91 -3.14
C GLY A 79 3.75 22.64 -1.93
N THR A 80 2.94 23.58 -1.45
CA THR A 80 3.22 24.36 -0.25
C THR A 80 2.19 24.04 0.83
N VAL A 81 2.64 23.81 2.06
CA VAL A 81 1.80 23.82 3.26
C VAL A 81 2.01 25.16 3.96
N VAL A 82 0.93 25.86 4.26
CA VAL A 82 0.94 27.09 5.05
C VAL A 82 0.60 26.76 6.49
N ARG A 83 1.48 27.16 7.40
CA ARG A 83 1.24 27.11 8.85
C ARG A 83 1.32 28.51 9.44
N ILE A 84 0.46 28.80 10.41
CA ILE A 84 0.40 30.10 11.08
C ILE A 84 0.64 29.86 12.56
N PHE A 85 1.58 30.60 13.14
CA PHE A 85 1.92 30.53 14.56
C PHE A 85 1.71 31.88 15.22
N GLU A 86 1.25 31.88 16.47
CA GLU A 86 1.18 33.09 17.29
C GLU A 86 2.60 33.51 17.68
N THR A 87 2.92 34.80 17.58
CA THR A 87 4.16 35.34 18.14
C THR A 87 4.06 35.45 19.67
N LYS A 88 5.16 35.84 20.33
CA LYS A 88 5.10 36.27 21.75
C LYS A 88 4.24 37.51 21.97
N GLU A 89 4.13 38.37 20.97
CA GLU A 89 3.34 39.59 21.04
C GLU A 89 1.87 39.29 20.76
N LEU A 90 0.99 39.80 21.63
CA LEU A 90 -0.42 39.49 21.55
C LEU A 90 -1.03 40.01 20.23
N GLY A 91 -1.62 39.12 19.44
CA GLY A 91 -2.32 39.48 18.20
C GLY A 91 -1.46 39.53 16.94
N ASP A 92 -0.19 39.16 17.02
CA ASP A 92 0.72 39.08 15.87
C ASP A 92 1.10 37.63 15.55
N VAL A 93 1.31 37.31 14.26
CA VAL A 93 1.49 35.95 13.75
C VAL A 93 2.67 35.81 12.79
N VAL A 94 3.29 34.62 12.77
CA VAL A 94 4.28 34.23 11.77
C VAL A 94 3.68 33.21 10.81
N LYS A 95 3.80 33.49 9.50
CA LYS A 95 3.42 32.57 8.44
C LYS A 95 4.64 31.75 8.01
N PHE A 96 4.48 30.44 7.99
CA PHE A 96 5.41 29.47 7.43
C PHE A 96 4.87 29.00 6.08
N GLU A 97 5.75 28.92 5.10
CA GLU A 97 5.49 28.36 3.77
C GLU A 97 6.43 27.16 3.60
N ASP A 98 5.90 25.99 3.91
CA ASP A 98 6.65 24.76 3.89
C ASP A 98 6.49 24.08 2.55
N TYR A 99 7.57 23.60 1.97
CA TYR A 99 7.56 22.95 0.67
C TYR A 99 7.61 21.44 0.87
N PHE A 100 6.77 20.71 0.13
CA PHE A 100 6.82 19.26 0.11
C PHE A 100 6.84 18.72 -1.32
N SER A 101 7.43 17.54 -1.47
CA SER A 101 7.31 16.74 -2.68
C SER A 101 7.46 15.27 -2.30
N PHE A 102 6.63 14.40 -2.88
CA PHE A 102 6.73 12.97 -2.69
C PHE A 102 6.31 12.19 -3.94
N ASP A 103 6.90 11.01 -4.06
CA ASP A 103 6.47 9.92 -4.94
C ASP A 103 6.83 8.58 -4.26
N ARG A 104 6.74 7.46 -4.99
CA ARG A 104 7.12 6.14 -4.48
C ARG A 104 8.57 6.01 -3.97
N TYR A 105 9.48 6.83 -4.46
CA TYR A 105 10.93 6.75 -4.23
C TYR A 105 11.50 7.97 -3.48
N HIS A 106 10.75 9.07 -3.43
CA HIS A 106 11.20 10.33 -2.89
C HIS A 106 10.20 10.88 -1.86
N LEU A 107 10.73 11.45 -0.79
CA LEU A 107 10.03 12.38 0.08
C LEU A 107 10.99 13.48 0.46
N SER A 108 10.58 14.72 0.23
CA SER A 108 11.29 15.92 0.65
C SER A 108 10.29 16.85 1.34
N TYR A 109 10.69 17.42 2.46
CA TYR A 109 9.94 18.46 3.15
C TYR A 109 10.91 19.52 3.68
N ARG A 110 10.59 20.79 3.47
CA ARG A 110 11.37 21.93 3.97
C ARG A 110 10.44 22.92 4.64
N SER A 111 10.81 23.36 5.83
CA SER A 111 10.13 24.39 6.57
C SER A 111 11.16 25.39 7.10
N GLU A 112 10.91 26.68 6.89
CA GLU A 112 11.82 27.74 7.29
C GLU A 112 11.05 28.97 7.72
N SER A 113 11.44 29.54 8.87
CA SER A 113 10.92 30.83 9.29
C SER A 113 11.50 31.92 8.39
N LYS A 114 10.62 32.65 7.69
CA LYS A 114 11.00 33.88 6.97
C LYS A 114 10.94 35.13 7.87
N SER A 115 10.59 34.97 9.14
CA SER A 115 10.43 36.04 10.11
C SER A 115 11.52 35.97 11.17
N GLU A 116 12.05 37.13 11.56
CA GLU A 116 12.95 37.28 12.72
C GLU A 116 12.20 37.23 14.07
N LYS A 117 10.86 37.17 14.04
CA LYS A 117 10.04 37.12 15.26
C LYS A 117 9.97 35.71 15.82
N ALA A 118 10.14 35.61 17.13
CA ALA A 118 9.89 34.38 17.87
C ALA A 118 8.41 33.98 17.80
N PHE A 119 8.15 32.68 17.73
CA PHE A 119 6.81 32.14 17.62
C PHE A 119 6.56 30.97 18.58
N ASN A 120 5.30 30.83 18.99
CA ASN A 120 4.82 29.77 19.85
C ASN A 120 4.34 28.58 19.01
N TRP A 121 4.81 27.39 19.35
CA TRP A 121 4.33 26.13 18.81
C TRP A 121 3.84 25.24 19.95
N ASP A 122 2.55 24.92 19.93
CA ASP A 122 1.94 23.96 20.84
C ASP A 122 2.19 22.53 20.35
N THR A 123 3.31 21.94 20.78
CA THR A 123 3.73 20.59 20.38
C THR A 123 2.97 19.51 21.13
N LYS A 124 2.81 18.34 20.52
CA LYS A 124 2.02 17.24 21.11
C LYS A 124 2.60 16.71 22.43
N ASN A 125 3.92 16.60 22.55
CA ASN A 125 4.55 15.92 23.70
C ASN A 125 5.28 16.85 24.67
N ARG A 126 5.55 18.10 24.28
CA ARG A 126 6.30 19.06 25.12
C ARG A 126 5.47 20.28 25.50
N GLY A 127 4.25 20.40 25.01
CA GLY A 127 3.42 21.58 25.20
C GLY A 127 3.93 22.76 24.38
N ARG A 128 3.66 23.97 24.87
CA ARG A 128 4.05 25.21 24.20
C ARG A 128 5.56 25.41 24.25
N ILE A 129 6.18 25.50 23.08
CA ILE A 129 7.60 25.81 22.89
C ILE A 129 7.72 27.11 22.11
N VAL A 130 8.71 27.93 22.48
CA VAL A 130 9.05 29.15 21.74
C VAL A 130 10.28 28.89 20.90
N PHE A 131 10.17 29.15 19.60
CA PHE A 131 11.27 29.14 18.65
C PHE A 131 11.62 30.56 18.22
N ASP A 132 12.88 30.94 18.40
CA ASP A 132 13.45 32.20 17.90
C ASP A 132 14.04 32.02 16.48
N GLU A 133 14.54 30.82 16.17
CA GLU A 133 15.03 30.42 14.85
C GLU A 133 14.47 29.04 14.51
N PHE A 134 14.02 28.86 13.26
CA PHE A 134 13.51 27.58 12.78
C PHE A 134 13.87 27.32 11.33
N ASN A 135 14.78 26.37 11.11
CA ASN A 135 15.04 25.77 9.82
C ASN A 135 14.94 24.24 9.95
N PHE A 136 14.17 23.62 9.08
CA PHE A 136 13.94 22.18 9.09
C PHE A 136 13.89 21.65 7.65
N LYS A 137 14.69 20.63 7.37
CA LYS A 137 14.69 19.91 6.10
C LYS A 137 14.72 18.42 6.37
N LEU A 138 13.75 17.71 5.81
CA LEU A 138 13.61 16.28 5.88
C LEU A 138 13.71 15.68 4.48
N ASN A 139 14.58 14.68 4.31
CA ASN A 139 14.60 13.83 3.10
C ASN A 139 14.49 12.36 3.50
N ALA A 140 13.59 11.60 2.87
CA ALA A 140 13.55 10.16 3.09
C ALA A 140 14.84 9.49 2.61
N LYS A 141 15.36 8.57 3.43
CA LYS A 141 16.41 7.61 3.09
C LYS A 141 15.82 6.29 2.59
N THR A 142 14.72 5.87 3.22
CA THR A 142 14.00 4.66 2.84
C THR A 142 12.51 4.93 2.77
N ILE A 143 11.84 4.16 1.92
CA ILE A 143 10.39 4.06 1.86
C ILE A 143 10.08 2.58 2.08
N ASP A 144 9.74 2.24 3.32
CA ASP A 144 9.53 0.84 3.75
C ASP A 144 8.12 0.37 3.38
N LYS A 145 7.16 1.31 3.38
CA LYS A 145 5.77 1.07 3.05
C LYS A 145 5.24 2.22 2.23
N TYR A 146 4.54 1.88 1.15
CA TYR A 146 3.89 2.82 0.27
C TYR A 146 2.59 2.19 -0.21
N MET A 147 1.46 2.65 0.32
CA MET A 147 0.16 2.00 0.14
C MET A 147 -0.92 3.02 -0.15
N SER A 148 -1.65 2.82 -1.25
CA SER A 148 -2.89 3.55 -1.55
C SER A 148 -4.08 2.82 -0.94
N LYS A 149 -5.05 3.58 -0.43
CA LYS A 149 -6.34 3.08 0.05
C LYS A 149 -7.44 4.08 -0.32
N PRO A 150 -8.65 3.59 -0.67
CA PRO A 150 -9.82 4.45 -0.72
C PRO A 150 -10.00 5.15 0.63
N PHE A 151 -10.15 6.48 0.61
CA PHE A 151 -10.41 7.28 1.80
C PHE A 151 -11.92 7.52 1.96
N ASP A 152 -12.61 7.88 0.87
CA ASP A 152 -14.06 7.87 0.77
C ASP A 152 -14.55 7.37 -0.62
N ILE A 153 -15.80 7.70 -1.00
CA ILE A 153 -16.39 7.28 -2.28
C ILE A 153 -15.65 7.88 -3.48
N ASN A 154 -15.08 9.08 -3.32
CA ASN A 154 -14.45 9.87 -4.37
C ASN A 154 -12.96 10.16 -4.15
N SER A 155 -12.47 9.99 -2.92
CA SER A 155 -11.09 10.30 -2.53
C SER A 155 -10.25 9.05 -2.24
N ASN A 156 -8.96 9.19 -2.49
CA ASN A 156 -7.94 8.20 -2.15
C ASN A 156 -6.95 8.79 -1.17
N SER A 157 -6.32 7.92 -0.38
CA SER A 157 -5.23 8.30 0.50
C SER A 157 -4.01 7.41 0.27
N ILE A 158 -2.83 8.01 0.34
CA ILE A 158 -1.56 7.30 0.37
C ILE A 158 -1.02 7.33 1.78
N THR A 159 -0.53 6.20 2.27
CA THR A 159 0.31 6.13 3.46
C THR A 159 1.70 5.71 3.06
N MET A 160 2.68 6.53 3.41
CA MET A 160 4.10 6.24 3.23
C MET A 160 4.81 6.23 4.59
N THR A 161 5.64 5.23 4.85
CA THR A 161 6.47 5.17 6.07
C THR A 161 7.89 4.79 5.72
N GLY A 162 8.84 5.26 6.51
CA GLY A 162 10.24 4.89 6.37
C GLY A 162 11.13 5.62 7.34
N ILE A 163 12.39 5.75 6.96
CA ILE A 163 13.42 6.46 7.71
C ILE A 163 13.86 7.68 6.90
N ALA A 164 14.05 8.82 7.56
CA ALA A 164 14.49 10.07 6.95
C ALA A 164 15.72 10.66 7.64
N GLU A 165 16.54 11.36 6.86
CA GLU A 165 17.52 12.30 7.38
C GLU A 165 16.85 13.65 7.62
N VAL A 166 17.19 14.28 8.74
CA VAL A 166 16.68 15.60 9.11
C VAL A 166 17.85 16.51 9.39
N ARG A 167 17.93 17.59 8.61
CA ARG A 167 18.83 18.72 8.84
C ARG A 167 18.01 19.85 9.42
N PHE A 168 18.47 20.45 10.50
CA PHE A 168 17.73 21.52 11.14
C PHE A 168 18.67 22.46 11.88
N LYS A 169 18.17 23.66 12.15
CA LYS A 169 18.76 24.60 13.09
C LYS A 169 17.62 25.26 13.83
N PHE A 170 17.57 25.06 15.14
CA PHE A 170 16.58 25.70 15.99
C PHE A 170 17.27 26.53 17.06
N ASN A 171 16.67 27.67 17.39
CA ASN A 171 16.94 28.35 18.64
C ASN A 171 15.67 28.32 19.46
N VAL A 172 15.71 27.62 20.60
CA VAL A 172 14.55 27.39 21.47
C VAL A 172 14.81 28.07 22.80
N GLU A 173 13.93 28.98 23.24
CA GLU A 173 14.15 29.82 24.42
C GLU A 173 14.50 29.01 25.69
N SER A 174 13.88 27.84 25.88
CA SER A 174 14.10 26.98 27.06
C SER A 174 15.25 25.98 26.92
N LEU A 175 15.76 25.74 25.71
CA LEU A 175 16.75 24.69 25.43
C LEU A 175 18.06 25.23 24.82
N GLY A 176 18.07 26.49 24.37
CA GLY A 176 19.15 27.10 23.60
C GLY A 176 19.16 26.64 22.14
N GLU A 177 20.33 26.76 21.52
CA GLU A 177 20.58 26.32 20.15
C GLU A 177 20.55 24.78 20.06
N LEU A 178 19.77 24.26 19.12
CA LEU A 178 19.69 22.85 18.79
C LEU A 178 20.17 22.65 17.35
N LEU A 179 21.24 21.86 17.23
CA LEU A 179 21.81 21.40 15.98
C LEU A 179 21.68 19.86 15.88
N PRO A 180 21.81 19.28 14.68
CA PRO A 180 21.84 17.83 14.52
C PRO A 180 23.04 17.26 15.27
N ILE A 181 22.89 16.06 15.84
CA ILE A 181 24.01 15.30 16.39
C ILE A 181 24.30 14.15 15.43
N SER A 182 25.49 14.12 14.85
CA SER A 182 25.86 13.07 13.90
C SER A 182 25.97 11.72 14.62
N LYS A 183 25.91 10.61 13.87
CA LYS A 183 26.13 9.26 14.43
C LYS A 183 27.51 9.08 15.08
N THR A 184 28.49 9.92 14.76
CA THR A 184 29.82 9.90 15.39
C THR A 184 29.89 10.74 16.67
N GLY A 185 28.77 11.35 17.10
CA GLY A 185 28.71 12.23 18.27
C GLY A 185 29.29 13.62 18.01
N ASP A 186 29.43 14.01 16.74
CA ASP A 186 29.79 15.39 16.41
C ASP A 186 28.60 16.31 16.73
N VAL A 187 28.88 17.37 17.48
CA VAL A 187 27.93 18.38 17.95
C VAL A 187 28.21 19.76 17.34
N SER A 188 29.12 19.84 16.37
CA SER A 188 29.42 21.07 15.63
C SER A 188 28.39 21.34 14.52
N GLU A 189 28.41 22.55 13.94
CA GLU A 189 27.64 22.89 12.73
C GLU A 189 27.90 21.96 11.53
N GLN A 190 28.95 21.11 11.59
CA GLN A 190 29.27 20.12 10.56
C GLN A 190 28.51 18.80 10.73
N ALA A 191 27.82 18.59 11.86
CA ALA A 191 26.95 17.44 12.04
C ALA A 191 25.81 17.50 11.01
N GLU A 192 25.83 16.56 10.05
CA GLU A 192 25.05 16.75 8.84
C GLU A 192 23.55 16.58 9.03
N PHE A 193 23.10 15.61 9.84
CA PHE A 193 21.68 15.26 10.03
C PHE A 193 21.44 14.33 11.24
N GLU A 194 20.21 14.35 11.77
CA GLU A 194 19.65 13.31 12.64
C GLU A 194 18.78 12.34 11.84
N ILE A 195 18.55 11.14 12.36
CA ILE A 195 17.73 10.11 11.70
C ILE A 195 16.41 9.93 12.45
N VAL A 196 15.28 10.03 11.75
CA VAL A 196 13.95 9.81 12.32
C VAL A 196 13.17 8.79 11.52
N LYS A 197 12.24 8.10 12.20
CA LYS A 197 11.15 7.43 11.51
C LYS A 197 10.11 8.46 11.11
N TYR A 198 9.43 8.23 9.99
CA TYR A 198 8.36 9.10 9.53
C TYR A 198 7.14 8.32 9.04
N LYS A 199 6.00 9.00 9.05
CA LYS A 199 4.76 8.58 8.41
C LYS A 199 4.16 9.78 7.67
N LEU A 200 4.04 9.68 6.36
CA LEU A 200 3.22 10.58 5.56
C LEU A 200 1.84 9.96 5.34
N VAL A 201 0.80 10.75 5.54
CA VAL A 201 -0.53 10.51 5.00
C VAL A 201 -0.88 11.66 4.08
N ALA A 202 -1.20 11.37 2.83
CA ALA A 202 -1.71 12.38 1.90
C ALA A 202 -3.03 11.91 1.29
N THR A 203 -3.95 12.84 1.07
CA THR A 203 -5.29 12.56 0.52
C THR A 203 -5.49 13.38 -0.74
N ASP A 204 -5.98 12.71 -1.78
CA ASP A 204 -6.46 13.30 -3.03
C ASP A 204 -7.99 13.16 -3.05
N SER A 205 -8.68 14.29 -3.04
CA SER A 205 -10.14 14.36 -2.98
C SER A 205 -10.84 14.36 -4.35
N GLY A 206 -10.10 14.21 -5.46
CA GLY A 206 -10.62 14.01 -6.80
C GLY A 206 -10.27 15.13 -7.80
N LEU A 207 -10.97 15.16 -8.94
CA LEU A 207 -10.65 16.04 -10.08
C LEU A 207 -10.84 17.54 -9.76
N GLY A 208 -9.74 18.29 -9.84
CA GLY A 208 -9.66 19.75 -9.70
C GLY A 208 -8.29 20.16 -9.14
N ASP A 209 -7.81 21.38 -9.44
CA ASP A 209 -6.63 21.95 -8.75
C ASP A 209 -6.82 21.90 -7.23
N ALA A 210 -5.72 21.71 -6.46
CA ALA A 210 -5.64 21.73 -4.98
C ALA A 210 -7.02 21.75 -4.31
N ASN A 211 -7.69 20.61 -4.23
CA ASN A 211 -9.05 20.61 -3.73
C ASN A 211 -9.02 20.97 -2.24
N LYS A 212 -10.04 21.71 -1.78
CA LYS A 212 -10.17 22.13 -0.36
C LYS A 212 -10.08 20.98 0.65
N PHE A 213 -10.22 19.74 0.19
CA PHE A 213 -10.22 18.53 0.99
C PHE A 213 -8.97 17.66 0.80
N ASP A 214 -8.02 18.10 -0.02
CA ASP A 214 -6.71 17.47 -0.07
C ASP A 214 -6.00 17.70 1.26
N ASN A 215 -5.11 16.78 1.59
CA ASN A 215 -4.40 16.84 2.87
C ASN A 215 -2.97 16.32 2.74
N PHE A 216 -2.08 16.86 3.57
CA PHE A 216 -0.70 16.43 3.74
C PHE A 216 -0.35 16.44 5.23
N ASP A 217 -0.21 15.25 5.81
CA ASP A 217 0.17 15.06 7.22
C ASP A 217 1.50 14.31 7.29
N LEU A 218 2.58 15.05 7.55
CA LEU A 218 3.90 14.45 7.77
C LEU A 218 4.17 14.32 9.26
N THR A 219 4.14 13.10 9.77
CA THR A 219 4.49 12.81 11.16
C THR A 219 5.94 12.34 11.26
N ILE A 220 6.74 13.00 12.09
CA ILE A 220 8.08 12.57 12.48
C ILE A 220 8.04 11.89 13.85
N MET A 221 8.91 10.89 14.06
CA MET A 221 9.00 10.13 15.30
C MET A 221 10.46 10.10 15.77
N PRO A 222 10.96 11.21 16.34
CA PRO A 222 12.32 11.25 16.86
C PRO A 222 12.43 10.42 18.15
N ASN A 223 13.64 9.97 18.45
CA ASN A 223 13.94 9.21 19.67
C ASN A 223 15.22 9.74 20.32
N SER A 224 15.37 9.48 21.61
CA SER A 224 16.47 10.00 22.43
C SER A 224 17.87 9.49 22.04
N VAL A 225 17.97 8.51 21.14
CA VAL A 225 19.24 7.89 20.74
C VAL A 225 19.67 8.38 19.34
N GLU A 226 18.80 8.26 18.33
CA GLU A 226 19.12 8.57 16.93
C GLU A 226 18.78 10.01 16.52
N ALA A 227 17.89 10.66 17.27
CA ALA A 227 17.46 12.04 17.04
C ALA A 227 17.28 12.82 18.35
N PRO A 228 18.33 12.91 19.19
CA PRO A 228 18.24 13.47 20.54
C PRO A 228 17.82 14.94 20.56
N SER A 229 18.29 15.77 19.63
CA SER A 229 17.93 17.19 19.58
C SER A 229 16.49 17.39 19.12
N LEU A 230 16.04 16.66 18.08
CA LEU A 230 14.63 16.64 17.69
C LEU A 230 13.73 16.10 18.80
N TYR A 231 14.17 15.08 19.54
CA TYR A 231 13.42 14.51 20.67
C TYR A 231 13.31 15.49 21.85
N LYS A 232 14.31 16.33 22.08
CA LYS A 232 14.22 17.43 23.06
C LYS A 232 13.16 18.45 22.65
N ALA A 233 13.15 18.85 21.38
CA ALA A 233 12.19 19.82 20.84
C ALA A 233 10.76 19.25 20.77
N PHE A 234 10.56 18.04 20.23
CA PHE A 234 9.23 17.55 19.86
C PHE A 234 8.72 16.38 20.70
N GLY A 235 9.59 15.71 21.46
CA GLY A 235 9.27 14.45 22.15
C GLY A 235 9.14 13.27 21.19
N GLU A 236 8.21 12.34 21.43
CA GLU A 236 8.15 11.05 20.71
C GLU A 236 7.54 11.15 19.29
N SER A 237 6.68 12.14 19.03
CA SER A 237 6.05 12.31 17.73
C SER A 237 5.51 13.72 17.50
N GLU A 238 5.74 14.31 16.33
CA GLU A 238 5.11 15.58 15.95
C GLU A 238 4.60 15.49 14.51
N THR A 239 3.42 16.08 14.27
CA THR A 239 2.79 16.10 12.95
C THR A 239 2.88 17.50 12.35
N LEU A 240 3.56 17.59 11.22
CA LEU A 240 3.67 18.76 10.38
C LEU A 240 2.49 18.75 9.40
N THR A 241 1.50 19.59 9.68
CA THR A 241 0.26 19.72 8.92
C THR A 241 -0.18 21.19 8.88
N GLY A 242 -0.97 21.57 7.88
CA GLY A 242 -1.42 22.95 7.67
C GLY A 242 -2.32 23.08 6.45
N GLU A 243 -2.59 24.31 6.02
CA GLU A 243 -3.40 24.58 4.84
C GLU A 243 -2.58 24.36 3.57
N LEU A 244 -3.09 23.56 2.63
CA LEU A 244 -2.43 23.35 1.35
C LEU A 244 -2.62 24.58 0.44
N GLN A 245 -1.51 25.15 -0.01
CA GLN A 245 -1.45 26.26 -0.96
C GLN A 245 -0.60 25.85 -2.16
N PHE A 246 -1.08 26.07 -3.38
CA PHE A 246 -0.37 25.71 -4.62
C PHE A 246 0.17 24.26 -4.59
N SER A 247 -0.71 23.30 -4.31
CA SER A 247 -0.38 21.88 -4.23
C SER A 247 -1.08 21.06 -5.30
N GLU A 248 -0.41 20.03 -5.77
CA GLU A 248 -1.01 18.98 -6.58
C GLU A 248 -0.71 17.65 -5.88
N ILE A 249 -1.75 16.88 -5.56
CA ILE A 249 -1.64 15.53 -5.04
C ILE A 249 -2.50 14.65 -5.94
N THR A 250 -1.86 13.71 -6.62
CA THR A 250 -2.53 12.80 -7.54
C THR A 250 -2.39 11.39 -7.01
N ILE A 251 -3.51 10.71 -6.77
CA ILE A 251 -3.53 9.32 -6.30
C ILE A 251 -4.40 8.49 -7.23
N GLU A 252 -3.75 7.57 -7.96
CA GLU A 252 -4.43 6.59 -8.81
C GLU A 252 -5.43 5.79 -7.99
N ARG A 253 -6.65 5.68 -8.52
CA ARG A 253 -7.69 4.83 -7.95
C ARG A 253 -7.20 3.39 -8.01
N SER A 254 -7.09 2.74 -6.85
CA SER A 254 -7.01 1.28 -6.81
C SER A 254 -8.25 0.75 -7.51
N GLU A 255 -8.06 -0.03 -8.58
CA GLU A 255 -9.17 -0.80 -9.17
C GLU A 255 -9.81 -1.61 -8.02
N ARG A 256 -11.14 -1.51 -7.90
CA ARG A 256 -11.93 -2.19 -6.86
C ARG A 256 -12.19 -3.64 -7.24
#